data_AF-A0A317DQD7-F1
#
_entry.id   AF-A0A317DQD7-F1
#
_cell.length_a   1.000
_cell.length_b   1.000
_cell.length_c   1.000
_cell.angle_alpha   90.00
_cell.angle_beta   90.00
_cell.angle_gamma   90.00
#
_symmetry.space_group_name_H-M   'P 1'
#
loop_
_entity.id
_entity.type
_entity.pdbx_description
1 polymer ?
#
loop_
_entity_poly.entity_id
_entity_poly.type
_entity_poly.pdbx_seq_one_letter_code
_entity_poly.pdbx_strand_id
1 'polypeptide(L)'
;MYCFGFDWLGRNLAVDLEGGDGEGLVVLVEPGAGELLESEVELTPFDDEVLVADPTGLAAGFFDEWRSANPGFDRLAFDQCVGYKVPLFLGGDDEVHNLEVVPYDVYWELRVQLRTGTRHMPAGTTIQRIIVADDVEQ
;
A
#
# COMPACT_ATOMS: atom_id res chain seq x y z
N MET A 1 11.79 5.95 -9.40
CA MET A 1 11.32 4.76 -8.66
C MET A 1 10.85 3.68 -9.62
N TYR A 2 11.22 2.42 -9.37
CA TYR A 2 10.78 1.24 -10.13
C TYR A 2 10.17 0.23 -9.16
N CYS A 3 8.88 -0.10 -9.33
CA CYS A 3 8.21 -1.10 -8.50
C CYS A 3 8.65 -2.51 -8.93
N PHE A 4 8.99 -3.36 -7.96
CA PHE A 4 9.41 -4.74 -8.20
C PHE A 4 8.50 -5.78 -7.53
N GLY A 5 7.61 -5.35 -6.64
CA GLY A 5 6.62 -6.22 -6.01
C GLY A 5 5.62 -5.42 -5.19
N PHE A 6 4.62 -6.11 -4.67
CA PHE A 6 3.72 -5.59 -3.65
C PHE A 6 3.42 -6.67 -2.63
N ASP A 7 3.05 -6.27 -1.42
CA ASP A 7 2.68 -7.19 -0.36
C ASP A 7 1.18 -7.43 -0.23
N TRP A 8 0.79 -8.23 0.75
CA TRP A 8 -0.61 -8.58 0.98
C TRP A 8 -1.51 -7.38 1.29
N LEU A 9 -0.97 -6.26 1.78
CA LEU A 9 -1.71 -5.03 2.11
C LEU A 9 -1.78 -4.09 0.90
N GLY A 10 -1.22 -4.49 -0.24
CA GLY A 10 -1.18 -3.71 -1.47
C GLY A 10 -0.11 -2.63 -1.45
N ARG A 11 0.86 -2.68 -0.54
CA ARG A 11 1.98 -1.73 -0.50
C ARG A 11 2.98 -2.07 -1.59
N ASN A 12 3.39 -1.09 -2.38
CA ASN A 12 4.39 -1.29 -3.43
C ASN A 12 5.79 -1.26 -2.84
N LEU A 13 6.56 -2.31 -3.10
CA LEU A 13 8.01 -2.29 -2.93
C LEU A 13 8.64 -1.75 -4.22
N ALA A 14 9.43 -0.70 -4.07
CA ALA A 14 10.10 -0.07 -5.19
C ALA A 14 11.56 0.23 -4.87
N VAL A 15 12.37 0.35 -5.93
CA VAL A 15 13.72 0.88 -5.84
C VAL A 15 13.70 2.33 -6.27
N ASP A 16 14.18 3.21 -5.41
CA ASP A 16 14.50 4.58 -5.76
C ASP A 16 15.97 4.69 -6.21
N LEU A 17 16.16 4.87 -7.52
CA LEU A 17 17.48 5.01 -8.14
C LEU A 17 18.12 6.39 -7.92
N GLU A 18 17.35 7.37 -7.42
CA GLU A 18 17.92 8.66 -7.02
C GLU A 18 18.59 8.59 -5.64
N GLY A 19 18.26 7.57 -4.84
CA GLY A 19 18.89 7.28 -3.55
C GLY A 19 20.05 6.29 -3.64
N GLY A 20 21.07 6.48 -2.81
CA GLY A 20 22.18 5.51 -2.65
C GLY A 20 23.35 5.65 -3.63
N ASP A 21 24.33 4.75 -3.52
CA ASP A 21 25.60 4.75 -4.27
C ASP A 21 25.61 3.74 -5.46
N GLY A 22 24.45 3.37 -6.01
CA GLY A 22 24.38 2.55 -7.22
C GLY A 22 23.10 1.72 -7.41
N GLU A 23 22.82 0.77 -6.50
CA GLU A 23 21.70 -0.18 -6.66
C GLU A 23 20.32 0.45 -6.39
N GLY A 24 20.29 1.68 -5.87
CA GLY A 24 19.07 2.34 -5.45
C GLY A 24 18.61 1.85 -4.07
N LEU A 25 17.89 2.70 -3.34
CA LEU A 25 17.35 2.35 -2.02
C LEU A 25 15.94 1.77 -2.15
N VAL A 26 15.64 0.72 -1.38
CA VAL A 26 14.29 0.19 -1.29
C VAL A 26 13.40 1.15 -0.53
N VAL A 27 12.24 1.42 -1.11
CA VAL A 27 11.19 2.24 -0.56
C VAL A 27 9.86 1.50 -0.64
N LEU A 28 9.01 1.73 0.35
CA LEU A 28 7.67 1.17 0.41
C LEU A 28 6.65 2.28 0.19
N VAL A 29 5.77 2.10 -0.79
CA VAL A 29 4.69 3.06 -1.09
C VAL A 29 3.37 2.46 -0.60
N GLU A 30 2.78 3.09 0.42
CA GLU A 30 1.54 2.67 1.05
C GLU A 30 0.38 3.52 0.52
N PRO A 31 -0.49 2.99 -0.37
CA PRO A 31 -1.55 3.77 -0.99
C PRO A 31 -2.71 4.09 -0.04
N GLY A 32 -2.94 3.27 0.99
CA GLY A 32 -3.98 3.45 2.01
C GLY A 32 -3.70 4.60 2.97
N ALA A 33 -2.45 4.77 3.37
CA ALA A 33 -1.96 5.94 4.12
C ALA A 33 -1.55 7.09 3.20
N GLY A 34 -1.27 6.79 1.93
CA GLY A 34 -0.64 7.71 0.98
C GLY A 34 0.72 8.17 1.50
N GLU A 35 1.52 7.22 1.98
CA GLU A 35 2.83 7.44 2.57
C GLU A 35 3.92 6.75 1.75
N LEU A 36 5.13 7.30 1.87
CA LEU A 36 6.36 6.72 1.36
C LEU A 36 7.24 6.44 2.57
N LEU A 37 7.65 5.18 2.74
CA LEU A 37 8.54 4.76 3.81
C LEU A 37 9.89 4.37 3.20
N GLU A 38 10.96 5.00 3.66
CA GLU A 38 12.32 4.73 3.22
C GLU A 38 12.95 3.64 4.09
N SER A 39 13.60 2.65 3.48
CA SER A 39 14.30 1.61 4.24
C SER A 39 15.77 1.93 4.51
N GLU A 40 16.36 2.88 3.78
CA GLU A 40 17.81 3.15 3.74
C GLU A 40 18.68 1.93 3.33
N VAL A 41 18.07 0.88 2.75
CA VAL A 41 18.73 -0.39 2.39
C VAL A 41 18.64 -0.61 0.88
N GLU A 42 19.72 -1.08 0.26
CA GLU A 42 19.74 -1.46 -1.16
C GLU A 42 18.92 -2.74 -1.42
N LEU A 43 18.56 -3.00 -2.68
CA LEU A 43 17.67 -4.11 -3.03
C LEU A 43 18.16 -5.47 -2.54
N THR A 44 19.42 -5.79 -2.82
CA THR A 44 20.00 -7.11 -2.47
C THR A 44 19.97 -7.39 -0.97
N PRO A 45 20.55 -6.53 -0.09
CA PRO A 45 20.47 -6.76 1.37
C PRO A 45 19.04 -6.68 1.92
N PHE A 46 18.14 -5.93 1.29
CA PHE A 46 16.74 -5.89 1.71
C PHE A 46 16.06 -7.25 1.53
N ASP A 47 16.24 -7.90 0.37
CA ASP A 47 15.64 -9.22 0.07
C ASP A 47 16.30 -10.34 0.88
N ASP A 48 17.64 -10.41 0.87
CA ASP A 48 18.39 -11.55 1.41
C ASP A 48 18.49 -11.53 2.95
N GLU A 49 18.50 -10.34 3.56
CA GLU A 49 18.77 -10.18 5.00
C GLU A 49 17.58 -9.60 5.73
N VAL A 50 17.06 -8.44 5.31
CA VAL A 50 16.03 -7.71 6.06
C VAL A 50 14.72 -8.49 6.11
N LEU A 51 14.17 -8.88 4.95
CA LEU A 51 12.89 -9.60 4.91
C LEU A 51 12.97 -10.99 5.54
N VAL A 52 14.14 -11.63 5.50
CA VAL A 52 14.38 -12.94 6.11
C VAL A 52 14.46 -12.84 7.63
N ALA A 53 15.13 -11.81 8.15
CA ALA A 53 15.31 -11.60 9.58
C ALA A 53 14.07 -11.02 10.27
N ASP A 54 13.35 -10.13 9.58
CA ASP A 54 12.24 -9.37 10.14
C ASP A 54 11.08 -9.18 9.14
N PRO A 55 10.04 -10.03 9.21
CA PRO A 55 8.88 -9.90 8.34
C PRO A 55 7.94 -8.74 8.75
N THR A 56 8.26 -7.95 9.78
CA THR A 56 7.46 -6.77 10.13
C THR A 56 7.45 -5.73 9.01
N GLY A 57 8.50 -5.69 8.17
CA GLY A 57 8.51 -4.91 6.93
C GLY A 57 7.34 -5.24 5.99
N LEU A 58 6.80 -6.46 6.08
CA LEU A 58 5.62 -6.92 5.34
C LEU A 58 4.32 -6.88 6.18
N ALA A 59 4.31 -6.19 7.32
CA ALA A 59 3.17 -6.10 8.23
C ALA A 59 2.62 -7.48 8.65
N ALA A 60 3.50 -8.48 8.81
CA ALA A 60 3.09 -9.86 9.05
C ALA A 60 2.20 -10.05 10.29
N GLY A 61 2.43 -9.30 11.37
CA GLY A 61 1.56 -9.34 12.55
C GLY A 61 0.12 -8.89 12.27
N PHE A 62 -0.04 -7.85 11.44
CA PHE A 62 -1.37 -7.36 11.05
C PHE A 62 -2.06 -8.32 10.08
N PHE A 63 -1.30 -9.02 9.24
CA PHE A 63 -1.83 -10.11 8.43
C PHE A 63 -2.39 -11.25 9.28
N ASP A 64 -1.66 -11.65 10.34
CA ASP A 64 -2.10 -12.69 11.25
C ASP A 64 -3.39 -12.32 12.00
N GLU A 65 -3.50 -11.05 12.42
CA GLU A 65 -4.72 -10.52 13.03
C GLU A 65 -5.89 -10.55 12.04
N TRP A 66 -5.69 -10.05 10.83
CA TRP A 66 -6.72 -10.04 9.79
C TRP A 66 -7.16 -11.46 9.42
N ARG A 67 -6.24 -12.41 9.25
CA ARG A 67 -6.59 -13.82 9.01
C ARG A 67 -7.37 -14.45 10.16
N SER A 68 -7.03 -14.11 11.39
CA SER A 68 -7.76 -14.60 12.58
C SER A 68 -9.22 -14.13 12.59
N ALA A 69 -9.48 -12.91 12.11
CA ALA A 69 -10.82 -12.37 11.92
C ALA A 69 -11.56 -12.94 10.69
N ASN A 70 -10.85 -13.61 9.77
CA ASN A 70 -11.37 -14.15 8.52
C ASN A 70 -11.09 -15.68 8.40
N PRO A 71 -11.66 -16.53 9.26
CA PRO A 71 -11.29 -17.96 9.37
C PRO A 71 -11.64 -18.82 8.14
N GLY A 72 -12.37 -18.28 7.17
CA GLY A 72 -12.67 -18.93 5.88
C GLY A 72 -11.77 -18.50 4.73
N PHE A 73 -10.84 -17.59 4.98
CA PHE A 73 -9.89 -17.13 3.98
C PHE A 73 -8.77 -18.17 3.77
N ASP A 74 -8.55 -18.56 2.51
CA ASP A 74 -7.49 -19.50 2.12
C ASP A 74 -6.23 -18.75 1.69
N ARG A 75 -6.31 -18.03 0.55
CA ARG A 75 -5.20 -17.26 -0.02
C ARG A 75 -5.68 -16.13 -0.92
N LEU A 76 -4.85 -15.10 -1.08
CA LEU A 76 -5.06 -14.05 -2.08
C LEU A 76 -4.77 -14.62 -3.47
N ALA A 77 -5.54 -14.19 -4.47
CA ALA A 77 -5.10 -14.31 -5.86
C ALA A 77 -3.93 -13.34 -6.11
N PHE A 78 -3.15 -13.59 -7.16
CA PHE A 78 -1.97 -12.78 -7.47
C PHE A 78 -2.32 -11.32 -7.76
N ASP A 79 -3.54 -11.05 -8.24
CA ASP A 79 -4.08 -9.73 -8.58
C ASP A 79 -4.93 -9.13 -7.45
N GLN A 80 -4.80 -9.62 -6.22
CA GLN A 80 -5.57 -9.16 -5.06
C GLN A 80 -4.66 -8.71 -3.92
N CYS A 81 -5.17 -7.77 -3.14
CA CYS A 81 -4.63 -7.40 -1.85
C CYS A 81 -5.75 -7.25 -0.81
N VAL A 82 -5.36 -7.05 0.44
CA VAL A 82 -6.23 -6.62 1.52
C VAL A 82 -6.00 -5.13 1.70
N GLY A 83 -6.97 -4.30 1.33
CA GLY A 83 -6.85 -2.85 1.40
C GLY A 83 -7.75 -2.26 2.47
N TYR A 84 -7.38 -1.09 3.00
CA TYR A 84 -8.31 -0.28 3.79
C TYR A 84 -9.57 0.05 2.98
N LYS A 85 -10.78 -0.01 3.56
CA LYS A 85 -12.05 0.41 2.97
C LYS A 85 -12.08 1.93 2.88
N VAL A 86 -11.85 2.57 4.04
CA VAL A 86 -11.65 4.02 4.17
C VAL A 86 -10.15 4.28 4.28
N PRO A 87 -9.52 5.04 3.35
CA PRO A 87 -8.09 5.37 3.47
C PRO A 87 -7.77 6.09 4.79
N LEU A 88 -6.59 5.82 5.35
CA LEU A 88 -6.15 6.48 6.58
C LEU A 88 -5.99 7.99 6.39
N PHE A 89 -5.53 8.42 5.21
CA PHE A 89 -5.44 9.86 4.87
C PHE A 89 -6.81 10.55 4.71
N LEU A 90 -7.92 9.79 4.73
CA LEU A 90 -9.29 10.31 4.81
C LEU A 90 -9.94 10.06 6.18
N GLY A 91 -9.16 9.67 7.18
CA GLY A 91 -9.64 9.42 8.55
C GLY A 91 -10.21 8.02 8.77
N GLY A 92 -9.83 7.04 7.94
CA GLY A 92 -10.09 5.63 8.25
C GLY A 92 -9.24 5.12 9.40
N ASP A 93 -9.71 4.06 10.06
CA ASP A 93 -9.00 3.42 11.17
C ASP A 93 -7.91 2.47 10.66
N ASP A 94 -6.76 2.45 11.34
CA ASP A 94 -5.68 1.48 11.14
C ASP A 94 -5.98 0.18 11.90
N GLU A 95 -7.08 -0.47 11.53
CA GLU A 95 -7.69 -1.58 12.28
C GLU A 95 -8.32 -2.61 11.34
N VAL A 96 -8.39 -3.87 11.78
CA VAL A 96 -8.87 -5.00 10.95
C VAL A 96 -10.29 -4.81 10.39
N HIS A 97 -11.19 -4.14 11.11
CA HIS A 97 -12.56 -3.91 10.61
C HIS A 97 -12.59 -3.01 9.38
N ASN A 98 -11.57 -2.18 9.19
CA ASN A 98 -11.42 -1.30 8.05
C ASN A 98 -10.74 -1.99 6.87
N LEU A 99 -10.47 -3.29 6.90
CA LEU A 99 -9.82 -4.02 5.80
C LEU A 99 -10.81 -4.85 4.97
N GLU A 100 -10.56 -4.96 3.66
CA GLU A 100 -11.28 -5.83 2.73
C GLU A 100 -10.37 -6.41 1.63
N VAL A 101 -10.73 -7.59 1.10
CA VAL A 101 -10.08 -8.13 -0.10
C VAL A 101 -10.57 -7.34 -1.32
N VAL A 102 -9.63 -6.85 -2.13
CA VAL A 102 -9.89 -5.98 -3.28
C VAL A 102 -8.91 -6.31 -4.41
N PRO A 103 -9.31 -6.19 -5.70
CA PRO A 103 -8.36 -6.22 -6.81
C PRO A 103 -7.29 -5.14 -6.64
N TYR A 104 -6.02 -5.53 -6.79
CA TYR A 104 -4.87 -4.68 -6.51
C TYR A 104 -4.86 -3.42 -7.39
N ASP A 105 -5.15 -3.56 -8.67
CA ASP A 105 -5.19 -2.47 -9.66
C ASP A 105 -6.27 -1.43 -9.30
N VAL A 106 -7.48 -1.89 -9.01
CA VAL A 106 -8.60 -1.06 -8.56
C VAL A 106 -8.27 -0.34 -7.24
N TYR A 107 -7.63 -1.05 -6.31
CA TYR A 107 -7.20 -0.46 -5.04
C TYR A 107 -6.24 0.70 -5.27
N TRP A 108 -5.20 0.49 -6.05
CA TRP A 108 -4.22 1.54 -6.36
C TRP A 108 -4.82 2.71 -7.11
N GLU A 109 -5.59 2.44 -8.15
CA GLU A 109 -6.19 3.47 -9.00
C GLU A 109 -7.06 4.42 -8.16
N LEU A 110 -7.97 3.85 -7.35
CA LEU A 110 -8.85 4.63 -6.49
C LEU A 110 -8.08 5.41 -5.43
N ARG A 111 -7.04 4.82 -4.83
CA ARG A 111 -6.24 5.48 -3.78
C ARG A 111 -5.44 6.64 -4.34
N VAL A 112 -4.86 6.51 -5.53
CA VAL A 112 -4.15 7.59 -6.22
C VAL A 112 -5.09 8.72 -6.61
N GLN A 113 -6.25 8.41 -7.19
CA GLN A 113 -7.26 9.41 -7.53
C GLN A 113 -7.72 10.19 -6.29
N LEU A 114 -8.06 9.47 -5.21
CA LEU A 114 -8.48 10.09 -3.95
C LEU A 114 -7.37 10.95 -3.33
N ARG A 115 -6.15 10.42 -3.20
CA ARG A 115 -5.03 11.16 -2.61
C ARG A 115 -4.70 12.41 -3.42
N THR A 116 -4.77 12.33 -4.74
CA THR A 116 -4.53 13.47 -5.64
C THR A 116 -5.62 14.53 -5.48
N GLY A 117 -6.89 14.10 -5.44
CA GLY A 117 -8.05 14.99 -5.29
C GLY A 117 -8.12 15.68 -3.92
N THR A 118 -7.62 15.03 -2.86
CA THR A 118 -7.72 15.55 -1.49
C THR A 118 -6.44 16.17 -0.95
N ARG A 119 -5.31 16.11 -1.68
CA ARG A 119 -3.98 16.58 -1.20
C ARG A 119 -3.97 18.00 -0.62
N HIS A 120 -4.82 18.89 -1.14
CA HIS A 120 -4.87 20.30 -0.75
C HIS A 120 -6.08 20.64 0.14
N MET A 121 -6.85 19.63 0.55
CA MET A 121 -8.00 19.84 1.41
C MET A 121 -7.55 19.97 2.87
N PRO A 122 -7.98 21.02 3.59
CA PRO A 122 -7.78 21.08 5.04
C PRO A 122 -8.45 19.90 5.75
N ALA A 123 -7.86 19.44 6.86
CA ALA A 123 -8.50 18.45 7.73
C ALA A 123 -9.90 18.92 8.16
N GLY A 124 -10.87 17.99 8.17
CA GLY A 124 -12.28 18.28 8.46
C GLY A 124 -13.10 18.80 7.27
N THR A 125 -12.51 18.93 6.08
CA THR A 125 -13.24 19.27 4.85
C THR A 125 -14.24 18.18 4.50
N THR A 126 -15.49 18.55 4.22
CA THR A 126 -16.52 17.62 3.73
C THR A 126 -16.31 17.31 2.25
N ILE A 127 -16.17 16.02 1.90
CA ILE A 127 -16.18 15.55 0.51
C ILE A 127 -17.63 15.44 0.05
N GLN A 128 -18.08 16.34 -0.84
CA GLN A 128 -19.47 16.37 -1.30
C GLN A 128 -19.78 15.30 -2.36
N ARG A 129 -18.80 14.96 -3.19
CA ARG A 129 -18.95 14.00 -4.30
C ARG A 129 -17.60 13.40 -4.65
N ILE A 130 -17.60 12.10 -4.96
CA ILE A 130 -16.49 11.38 -5.59
C ILE A 130 -16.91 11.12 -7.04
N ILE A 131 -16.05 11.48 -7.99
CA ILE A 131 -16.23 11.22 -9.42
C ILE A 131 -15.03 10.39 -9.83
N VAL A 132 -15.26 9.17 -10.30
CA VAL A 132 -14.23 8.33 -10.91
C VAL A 132 -14.14 8.75 -12.36
N ALA A 133 -12.94 9.12 -12.82
CA ALA A 133 -12.71 9.40 -14.22
C ALA A 133 -12.55 8.05 -14.94
N ASP A 134 -13.32 7.81 -16.01
CA ASP A 134 -13.05 6.69 -16.89
C ASP A 134 -11.71 6.93 -17.62
N ASP A 135 -10.94 5.87 -17.84
CA ASP A 135 -9.68 5.92 -18.58
C ASP A 135 -9.88 6.67 -19.90
N VAL A 136 -9.07 7.72 -20.10
CA VAL A 136 -8.92 8.33 -21.42
C VAL A 136 -8.10 7.34 -22.25
N GLU A 137 -8.76 6.51 -23.06
CA GLU A 137 -8.09 5.71 -24.09
C GLU A 137 -7.16 6.65 -24.90
N GLN A 138 -5.85 6.45 -24.77
CA GLN A 138 -4.81 7.07 -25.59
C GLN A 138 -4.45 6.18 -26.77
#